data_AF-A0A3N9XPC5-F1
#
_entry.id   AF-A0A3N9XPC5-F1
#
_cell.length_a   1.000
_cell.length_b   1.000
_cell.length_c   1.000
_cell.angle_alpha   90.00
_cell.angle_beta   90.00
_cell.angle_gamma   90.00
#
_symmetry.space_group_name_H-M   'P 1'
#
loop_
_entity.id
_entity.type
_entity.pdbx_description
1 polymer ?
#
loop_
_entity_poly.entity_id
_entity_poly.type
_entity_poly.pdbx_seq_one_letter_code
_entity_poly.pdbx_strand_id
1 'polypeptide(L)'
;MTSPTDKPNDGGVPLPVVPAGATSGAPAELPPSSPAGRGMFGNHGTGDVSGYGGLVRQRQPIEEASRPYGGYFDEVRDALEEAYPAFGDAIEKVVVDRGELTLHVRPERIAEVCQVMRDDLALRFELCSSVSGADYLGADERRLHVVYLLTSMTYRRRVRLEAAVSVEAPNLPSVTAIYPTADWQEREAYDMFGIVFDGHPSLTRILMPDDWEGHPQRKDYPLGGVPVEYKGAEIQPPNERRSYQ
;
A
#
# COMPACT_ATOMS: atom_id res chain seq x y z
N MET A 1 48.27 30.53 -47.71
CA MET A 1 47.45 29.39 -47.25
C MET A 1 47.96 29.10 -45.84
N THR A 2 47.25 29.28 -44.73
CA THR A 2 45.81 29.34 -44.42
C THR A 2 45.66 29.93 -43.00
N SER A 3 44.54 30.61 -42.75
CA SER A 3 44.02 31.02 -41.43
C SER A 3 43.28 29.84 -40.72
N PRO A 4 42.38 30.03 -39.73
CA PRO A 4 42.57 29.78 -38.29
C PRO A 4 41.60 28.73 -37.64
N THR A 5 41.74 28.51 -36.33
CA THR A 5 40.82 27.89 -35.30
C THR A 5 39.42 27.39 -35.67
N ASP A 6 39.00 26.19 -35.19
CA ASP A 6 37.98 25.94 -34.12
C ASP A 6 37.34 24.51 -34.15
N LYS A 7 37.07 23.95 -32.94
CA LYS A 7 36.27 22.77 -32.50
C LYS A 7 36.53 21.32 -33.00
N PRO A 8 36.56 20.35 -32.06
CA PRO A 8 35.97 19.03 -32.28
C PRO A 8 34.59 18.95 -31.62
N ASN A 9 33.57 18.83 -32.47
CA ASN A 9 32.26 18.29 -32.14
C ASN A 9 32.35 16.77 -32.32
N ASP A 10 32.49 16.01 -31.24
CA ASP A 10 32.20 14.58 -31.27
C ASP A 10 30.92 14.34 -30.48
N GLY A 11 29.81 14.30 -31.23
CA GLY A 11 28.47 13.95 -30.76
C GLY A 11 28.34 12.47 -30.43
N GLY A 12 29.08 12.01 -29.42
CA GLY A 12 28.86 10.71 -28.80
C GLY A 12 27.75 10.81 -27.75
N VAL A 13 26.70 10.00 -27.89
CA VAL A 13 25.73 9.76 -26.80
C VAL A 13 26.53 9.20 -25.61
N PRO A 14 26.49 9.82 -24.42
CA PRO A 14 27.13 9.25 -23.24
C PRO A 14 26.58 7.85 -23.01
N LEU A 15 27.46 6.86 -22.86
CA LEU A 15 27.04 5.50 -22.48
C LEU A 15 26.22 5.59 -21.19
N PRO A 16 25.11 4.84 -21.06
CA PRO A 16 24.33 4.85 -19.83
C PRO A 16 25.25 4.37 -18.70
N VAL A 17 25.46 5.25 -17.73
CA VAL A 17 26.01 4.84 -16.43
C VAL A 17 25.04 3.81 -15.90
N VAL A 18 25.52 2.58 -15.69
CA VAL A 18 24.77 1.54 -14.99
C VAL A 18 24.31 2.15 -13.67
N PRO A 19 23.00 2.24 -13.37
CA PRO A 19 22.57 2.80 -12.11
C PRO A 19 23.19 1.95 -11.01
N ALA A 20 24.06 2.54 -10.20
CA ALA A 20 24.50 1.91 -8.97
C ALA A 20 23.24 1.72 -8.12
N GLY A 21 22.78 0.47 -8.03
CA GLY A 21 21.70 0.09 -7.13
C GLY A 21 21.96 0.66 -5.74
N ALA A 22 20.90 1.15 -5.10
CA ALA A 22 20.98 1.69 -3.76
C ALA A 22 21.52 0.61 -2.81
N THR A 23 22.75 0.78 -2.33
CA THR A 23 23.35 -0.13 -1.36
C THR A 23 22.52 -0.11 -0.09
N SER A 24 22.16 -1.30 0.41
CA SER A 24 21.32 -1.59 1.58
C SER A 24 21.83 -1.09 2.94
N GLY A 25 22.80 -0.17 2.96
CA GLY A 25 23.53 0.25 4.16
C GLY A 25 23.04 1.53 4.83
N ALA A 26 22.03 2.22 4.29
CA ALA A 26 21.47 3.41 4.95
C ALA A 26 20.51 2.96 6.06
N PRO A 27 20.73 3.34 7.34
CA PRO A 27 19.73 3.11 8.36
C PRO A 27 18.51 3.96 7.98
N ALA A 28 17.40 3.30 7.68
CA ALA A 28 16.11 3.96 7.70
C ALA A 28 15.87 4.39 9.16
N GLU A 29 16.36 5.57 9.53
CA GLU A 29 16.08 6.16 10.82
C GLU A 29 14.56 6.29 10.90
N LEU A 30 13.99 5.45 11.76
CA LEU A 30 12.56 5.32 11.97
C LEU A 30 11.98 6.73 12.16
N PRO A 31 11.05 7.22 11.31
CA PRO A 31 10.21 8.30 11.79
C PRO A 31 9.53 7.75 13.03
N PRO A 32 9.70 8.37 14.22
CA PRO A 32 9.08 7.86 15.43
C PRO A 32 7.60 7.69 15.14
N SER A 33 7.03 6.56 15.55
CA SER A 33 5.60 6.34 15.61
C SER A 33 5.02 7.35 16.61
N SER A 34 4.95 8.62 16.20
CA SER A 34 4.63 9.71 17.10
C SER A 34 3.15 9.60 17.44
N PRO A 35 2.79 9.50 18.73
CA PRO A 35 1.44 9.81 19.14
C PRO A 35 1.18 11.26 18.73
N ALA A 36 0.04 11.50 18.10
CA ALA A 36 -0.48 12.80 17.66
C ALA A 36 0.56 13.91 17.46
N GLY A 37 1.23 13.91 16.30
CA GLY A 37 2.10 15.02 15.90
C GLY A 37 1.35 16.34 15.94
N ARG A 38 1.94 17.33 16.61
CA ARG A 38 1.45 18.72 16.64
C ARG A 38 2.05 19.44 15.44
N GLY A 39 1.20 20.08 14.64
CA GLY A 39 1.61 20.69 13.38
C GLY A 39 1.48 19.73 12.20
N MET A 40 1.06 20.26 11.04
CA MET A 40 0.97 19.47 9.80
C MET A 40 2.32 19.36 9.07
N PHE A 41 3.27 20.25 9.39
CA PHE A 41 4.53 20.42 8.66
C PHE A 41 5.78 20.38 9.56
N GLY A 42 5.66 19.95 10.81
CA GLY A 42 6.79 19.84 11.75
C GLY A 42 7.33 21.17 12.30
N ASN A 43 6.89 22.34 11.79
CA ASN A 43 7.33 23.63 12.30
C ASN A 43 6.93 23.86 13.77
N HIS A 44 7.89 24.26 14.60
CA HIS A 44 7.70 24.61 16.00
C HIS A 44 8.06 26.08 16.28
N GLY A 45 7.37 26.70 17.25
CA GLY A 45 7.68 28.06 17.73
C GLY A 45 6.86 29.20 17.08
N THR A 46 7.28 30.43 17.33
CA THR A 46 6.54 31.66 16.97
C THR A 46 6.73 32.09 15.50
N GLY A 47 7.61 31.42 14.76
CA GLY A 47 7.90 31.69 13.35
C GLY A 47 7.09 30.84 12.36
N ASP A 48 6.14 30.02 12.84
CA ASP A 48 5.29 29.21 11.96
C ASP A 48 4.29 30.08 11.19
N VAL A 49 4.60 30.35 9.92
CA VAL A 49 3.71 31.04 8.98
C VAL A 49 2.71 30.10 8.29
N SER A 50 2.79 28.79 8.53
CA SER A 50 1.89 27.83 7.88
C SER A 50 0.45 27.98 8.41
N GLY A 51 0.28 28.40 9.66
CA GLY A 51 -1.02 28.41 10.35
C GLY A 51 -1.46 27.02 10.84
N TYR A 52 -0.64 25.98 10.63
CA TYR A 52 -0.96 24.61 11.02
C TYR A 52 -0.29 24.17 12.33
N GLY A 53 0.60 24.95 12.95
CA GLY A 53 1.34 24.59 14.17
C GLY A 53 0.49 24.32 15.41
N GLY A 54 -0.79 24.71 15.41
CA GLY A 54 -1.75 24.38 16.46
C GLY A 54 -2.51 23.06 16.24
N LEU A 55 -2.47 22.49 15.03
CA LEU A 55 -3.23 21.29 14.69
C LEU A 55 -2.59 20.07 15.33
N VAL A 56 -3.27 19.53 16.34
CA VAL A 56 -2.95 18.23 16.91
C VAL A 56 -3.69 17.19 16.09
N ARG A 57 -2.97 16.38 15.30
CA ARG A 57 -3.60 15.26 14.59
C ARG A 57 -3.78 14.12 15.59
N GLN A 58 -4.93 14.07 16.27
CA GLN A 58 -5.30 12.84 16.96
C GLN A 58 -5.54 11.75 15.91
N ARG A 59 -4.58 10.82 15.77
CA ARG A 59 -4.84 9.57 15.07
C ARG A 59 -5.72 8.76 16.02
N GLN A 60 -7.04 8.81 15.81
CA GLN A 60 -7.92 7.92 16.57
C GLN A 60 -7.54 6.48 16.23
N PRO A 61 -7.35 5.61 17.24
CA PRO A 61 -7.20 4.20 16.99
C PRO A 61 -8.46 3.71 16.27
N ILE A 62 -8.28 2.88 15.25
CA ILE A 62 -9.41 2.21 14.62
C ILE A 62 -9.90 1.18 15.64
N GLU A 63 -11.02 1.46 16.31
CA GLU A 63 -11.61 0.55 17.29
C GLU A 63 -12.42 -0.55 16.58
N GLU A 64 -12.55 -1.69 17.24
CA GLU A 64 -13.48 -2.72 16.80
C GLU A 64 -14.92 -2.19 16.95
N ALA A 65 -15.72 -2.34 15.90
CA ALA A 65 -17.09 -1.87 15.93
C ALA A 65 -17.96 -2.76 16.82
N SER A 66 -18.87 -2.15 17.59
CA SER A 66 -19.89 -2.88 18.34
C SER A 66 -21.19 -2.95 17.56
N ARG A 67 -21.92 -4.06 17.68
CA ARG A 67 -23.27 -4.17 17.15
C ARG A 67 -24.25 -3.19 17.81
N PRO A 68 -25.25 -2.67 17.08
CA PRO A 68 -25.47 -2.82 15.64
C PRO A 68 -24.51 -1.94 14.82
N TYR A 69 -24.04 -2.45 13.69
CA TYR A 69 -23.12 -1.74 12.78
C TYR A 69 -23.84 -0.68 11.94
N GLY A 70 -25.12 -0.91 11.62
CA GLY A 70 -25.97 0.00 10.87
C GLY A 70 -26.03 -0.29 9.37
N GLY A 71 -27.09 0.20 8.72
CA GLY A 71 -27.33 -0.03 7.30
C GLY A 71 -27.50 -1.52 6.97
N TYR A 72 -26.82 -1.97 5.91
CA TYR A 72 -26.80 -3.38 5.50
C TYR A 72 -25.65 -4.19 6.13
N PHE A 73 -24.84 -3.58 7.01
CA PHE A 73 -23.61 -4.19 7.50
C PHE A 73 -23.87 -5.38 8.41
N ASP A 74 -24.88 -5.28 9.27
CA ASP A 74 -25.31 -6.38 10.14
C ASP A 74 -25.80 -7.58 9.29
N GLU A 75 -26.60 -7.31 8.24
CA GLU A 75 -27.08 -8.34 7.31
C GLU A 75 -25.94 -9.06 6.57
N VAL A 76 -24.92 -8.31 6.12
CA VAL A 76 -23.78 -8.89 5.42
C VAL A 76 -22.92 -9.73 6.37
N ARG A 77 -22.67 -9.23 7.59
CA ARG A 77 -21.94 -10.01 8.59
C ARG A 77 -22.71 -11.30 8.89
N ASP A 78 -24.00 -11.20 9.23
CA ASP A 78 -24.80 -12.34 9.65
C ASP A 78 -24.94 -13.38 8.52
N ALA A 79 -25.14 -12.93 7.27
CA ALA A 79 -25.11 -13.81 6.11
C ALA A 79 -23.75 -14.50 5.91
N LEU A 80 -22.63 -13.80 6.15
CA LEU A 80 -21.30 -14.41 6.10
C LEU A 80 -21.09 -15.43 7.22
N GLU A 81 -21.55 -15.14 8.44
CA GLU A 81 -21.46 -16.10 9.55
C GLU A 81 -22.28 -17.36 9.27
N GLU A 82 -23.47 -17.22 8.68
CA GLU A 82 -24.31 -18.35 8.29
C GLU A 82 -23.69 -19.16 7.14
N ALA A 83 -23.16 -18.49 6.11
CA ALA A 83 -22.62 -19.14 4.92
C ALA A 83 -21.22 -19.76 5.14
N TYR A 84 -20.46 -19.30 6.13
CA TYR A 84 -19.10 -19.76 6.41
C TYR A 84 -18.93 -20.25 7.85
N PRO A 85 -19.01 -21.58 8.10
CA PRO A 85 -18.95 -22.15 9.45
C PRO A 85 -17.67 -21.82 10.25
N ALA A 86 -16.57 -21.51 9.57
CA ALA A 86 -15.31 -21.10 10.19
C ALA A 86 -15.19 -19.57 10.37
N PHE A 87 -16.29 -18.82 10.34
CA PHE A 87 -16.33 -17.36 10.49
C PHE A 87 -15.54 -16.86 11.69
N GLY A 88 -15.75 -17.47 12.87
CA GLY A 88 -15.09 -17.06 14.11
C GLY A 88 -13.58 -17.31 14.14
N ASP A 89 -13.07 -18.18 13.28
CA ASP A 89 -11.63 -18.39 13.09
C ASP A 89 -11.06 -17.43 12.04
N ALA A 90 -11.80 -17.17 10.96
CA ALA A 90 -11.31 -16.38 9.83
C ALA A 90 -11.37 -14.86 10.04
N ILE A 91 -12.37 -14.32 10.74
CA ILE A 91 -12.52 -12.87 10.93
C ILE A 91 -11.90 -12.46 12.26
N GLU A 92 -10.80 -11.71 12.20
CA GLU A 92 -10.07 -11.25 13.39
C GLU A 92 -10.72 -10.00 14.00
N LYS A 93 -11.28 -9.12 13.17
CA LYS A 93 -11.85 -7.84 13.61
C LYS A 93 -12.85 -7.28 12.62
N VAL A 94 -13.90 -6.63 13.12
CA VAL A 94 -14.85 -5.86 12.30
C VAL A 94 -14.72 -4.38 12.60
N VAL A 95 -14.63 -3.55 11.56
CA VAL A 95 -14.49 -2.10 11.67
C VAL A 95 -15.55 -1.43 10.80
N VAL A 96 -16.17 -0.38 11.34
CA VAL A 96 -17.04 0.51 10.57
C VAL A 96 -16.51 1.93 10.73
N ASP A 97 -15.97 2.50 9.65
CA ASP A 97 -15.47 3.87 9.61
C ASP A 97 -16.14 4.64 8.46
N ARG A 98 -16.63 5.84 8.74
CA ARG A 98 -17.24 6.77 7.76
C ARG A 98 -18.23 6.11 6.77
N GLY A 99 -19.00 5.14 7.26
CA GLY A 99 -20.01 4.44 6.46
C GLY A 99 -19.45 3.35 5.53
N GLU A 100 -18.27 2.82 5.83
CA GLU A 100 -17.70 1.65 5.15
C GLU A 100 -17.46 0.51 6.15
N LEU A 101 -17.89 -0.70 5.80
CA LEU A 101 -17.62 -1.92 6.55
C LEU A 101 -16.30 -2.53 6.08
N THR A 102 -15.40 -2.77 7.04
CA THR A 102 -14.14 -3.49 6.84
C THR A 102 -14.10 -4.75 7.71
N LEU A 103 -13.88 -5.89 7.09
CA LEU A 103 -13.66 -7.17 7.76
C LEU A 103 -12.16 -7.49 7.69
N HIS A 104 -11.49 -7.55 8.85
CA HIS A 104 -10.12 -8.03 8.93
C HIS A 104 -10.14 -9.56 8.91
N VAL A 105 -9.55 -10.14 7.89
CA VAL A 105 -9.55 -11.58 7.62
C VAL A 105 -8.14 -12.13 7.86
N ARG A 106 -8.05 -13.31 8.45
CA ARG A 106 -6.80 -14.07 8.52
C ARG A 106 -6.25 -14.31 7.12
N PRO A 107 -4.93 -14.12 6.91
CA PRO A 107 -4.34 -14.24 5.58
C PRO A 107 -4.56 -15.62 4.95
N GLU A 108 -4.58 -16.69 5.74
CA GLU A 108 -4.77 -18.06 5.25
C GLU A 108 -6.19 -18.32 4.70
N ARG A 109 -7.17 -17.49 5.07
CA ARG A 109 -8.60 -17.70 4.77
C ARG A 109 -9.16 -16.72 3.74
N ILE A 110 -8.36 -15.78 3.25
CA ILE A 110 -8.86 -14.69 2.38
C ILE A 110 -9.51 -15.21 1.10
N ALA A 111 -8.93 -16.22 0.44
CA ALA A 111 -9.51 -16.79 -0.77
C ALA A 111 -10.84 -17.52 -0.48
N GLU A 112 -10.91 -18.29 0.60
CA GLU A 112 -12.15 -18.96 1.01
C GLU A 112 -13.27 -17.96 1.30
N VAL A 113 -12.96 -16.89 2.05
CA VAL A 113 -13.93 -15.83 2.37
C VAL A 113 -14.38 -15.09 1.11
N CYS A 114 -13.47 -14.76 0.20
CA CYS A 114 -13.79 -14.17 -1.10
C CYS A 114 -14.70 -15.08 -1.94
N GLN A 115 -14.48 -16.39 -1.90
CA GLN A 115 -15.32 -17.35 -2.63
C GLN A 115 -16.75 -17.38 -2.05
N VAL A 116 -16.90 -17.45 -0.73
CA VAL A 116 -18.22 -17.42 -0.08
C VAL A 116 -18.94 -16.10 -0.36
N MET A 117 -18.24 -14.98 -0.24
CA MET A 117 -18.77 -13.65 -0.55
C MET A 117 -19.34 -13.56 -1.98
N ARG A 118 -18.69 -14.22 -2.94
CA ARG A 118 -19.14 -14.26 -4.34
C ARG A 118 -20.30 -15.22 -4.57
N ASP A 119 -20.20 -16.44 -4.04
CA ASP A 119 -21.06 -17.58 -4.41
C ASP A 119 -22.38 -17.61 -3.63
N ASP A 120 -22.40 -17.12 -2.40
CA ASP A 120 -23.59 -17.11 -1.57
C ASP A 120 -24.69 -16.20 -2.12
N LEU A 121 -25.93 -16.67 -2.03
CA LEU A 121 -27.10 -15.99 -2.61
C LEU A 121 -27.49 -14.72 -1.86
N ALA A 122 -27.24 -14.62 -0.57
CA ALA A 122 -27.55 -13.45 0.25
C ALA A 122 -26.45 -12.37 0.19
N LEU A 123 -25.21 -12.78 -0.12
CA LEU A 123 -24.05 -11.88 -0.22
C LEU A 123 -23.86 -11.32 -1.64
N ARG A 124 -23.75 -12.21 -2.65
CA ARG A 124 -23.58 -11.88 -4.08
C ARG A 124 -22.61 -10.72 -4.35
N PHE A 125 -21.37 -10.81 -3.88
CA PHE A 125 -20.33 -9.85 -4.26
C PHE A 125 -19.68 -10.26 -5.58
N GLU A 126 -20.24 -9.83 -6.70
CA GLU A 126 -19.81 -10.30 -8.02
C GLU A 126 -18.55 -9.58 -8.54
N LEU A 127 -18.26 -8.38 -8.03
CA LEU A 127 -17.17 -7.54 -8.51
C LEU A 127 -16.10 -7.33 -7.42
N CYS A 128 -14.86 -7.73 -7.70
CA CYS A 128 -13.68 -7.20 -7.02
C CYS A 128 -13.24 -5.91 -7.72
N SER A 129 -13.50 -4.77 -7.08
CA SER A 129 -13.25 -3.43 -7.64
C SER A 129 -11.78 -3.04 -7.56
N SER A 130 -11.12 -3.36 -6.44
CA SER A 130 -9.70 -3.07 -6.25
C SER A 130 -9.06 -4.02 -5.24
N VAL A 131 -7.82 -4.39 -5.49
CA VAL A 131 -6.86 -4.96 -4.54
C VAL A 131 -5.73 -3.95 -4.39
N SER A 132 -5.39 -3.58 -3.18
CA SER A 132 -4.36 -2.56 -2.92
C SER A 132 -3.52 -2.92 -1.72
N GLY A 133 -2.21 -2.72 -1.82
CA GLY A 133 -1.28 -2.88 -0.71
C GLY A 133 -1.16 -1.60 0.13
N ALA A 134 -0.89 -1.76 1.42
CA ALA A 134 -0.51 -0.69 2.32
C ALA A 134 0.56 -1.19 3.29
N ASP A 135 1.56 -0.36 3.60
CA ASP A 135 2.60 -0.67 4.59
C ASP A 135 2.46 0.25 5.81
N TYR A 136 2.10 -0.35 6.95
CA TYR A 136 1.96 0.31 8.24
C TYR A 136 3.19 0.06 9.13
N LEU A 137 4.36 0.49 8.63
CA LEU A 137 5.61 0.42 9.40
C LEU A 137 5.47 1.07 10.78
N GLY A 138 5.80 0.30 11.83
CA GLY A 138 5.75 0.73 13.23
C GLY A 138 4.41 0.56 13.95
N ALA A 139 3.41 -0.06 13.31
CA ALA A 139 2.12 -0.39 13.94
C ALA A 139 2.12 -1.78 14.59
N ASP A 140 2.41 -2.83 13.80
CA ASP A 140 2.37 -4.24 14.21
C ASP A 140 3.41 -5.08 13.44
N GLU A 141 3.64 -6.33 13.86
CA GLU A 141 4.49 -7.30 13.13
C GLU A 141 3.92 -7.61 11.72
N ARG A 142 2.59 -7.67 11.59
CA ARG A 142 1.89 -7.85 10.30
C ARG A 142 1.71 -6.51 9.58
N ARG A 143 2.80 -5.83 9.27
CA ARG A 143 2.75 -4.45 8.75
C ARG A 143 2.25 -4.30 7.30
N LEU A 144 2.27 -5.37 6.50
CA LEU A 144 1.85 -5.32 5.10
C LEU A 144 0.38 -5.72 4.99
N HIS A 145 -0.48 -4.78 4.62
CA HIS A 145 -1.91 -5.01 4.50
C HIS A 145 -2.31 -5.07 3.02
N VAL A 146 -3.14 -6.05 2.68
CA VAL A 146 -3.82 -6.15 1.38
C VAL A 146 -5.29 -5.89 1.59
N VAL A 147 -5.80 -4.92 0.85
CA VAL A 147 -7.16 -4.42 0.98
C VAL A 147 -7.93 -4.74 -0.28
N TYR A 148 -8.96 -5.57 -0.15
CA TYR A 148 -9.88 -5.97 -1.20
C TYR A 148 -11.16 -5.16 -1.08
N LEU A 149 -11.57 -4.51 -2.16
CA LEU A 149 -12.85 -3.81 -2.23
C LEU A 149 -13.82 -4.62 -3.08
N LEU A 150 -14.78 -5.24 -2.41
CA LEU A 150 -15.83 -6.03 -3.05
C LEU A 150 -17.10 -5.20 -3.21
N THR A 151 -17.76 -5.37 -4.35
CA THR A 151 -19.02 -4.72 -4.69
C THR A 151 -20.05 -5.76 -5.14
N SER A 152 -21.20 -5.75 -4.48
CA SER A 152 -22.40 -6.47 -4.92
C SER A 152 -23.23 -5.55 -5.81
N MET A 153 -23.38 -5.91 -7.06
CA MET A 153 -24.24 -5.21 -8.02
C MET A 153 -25.70 -5.57 -7.80
N THR A 154 -25.99 -6.82 -7.42
CA THR A 154 -27.34 -7.28 -7.11
C THR A 154 -27.96 -6.48 -5.97
N TYR A 155 -27.21 -6.30 -4.87
CA TYR A 155 -27.70 -5.62 -3.67
C TYR A 155 -27.27 -4.15 -3.54
N ARG A 156 -26.42 -3.66 -4.46
CA ARG A 156 -25.79 -2.32 -4.40
C ARG A 156 -25.04 -2.07 -3.09
N ARG A 157 -24.31 -3.08 -2.63
CA ARG A 157 -23.55 -3.08 -1.37
C ARG A 157 -22.05 -3.08 -1.66
N ARG A 158 -21.27 -2.46 -0.78
CA ARG A 158 -19.80 -2.46 -0.81
C ARG A 158 -19.24 -2.92 0.53
N VAL A 159 -18.19 -3.71 0.49
CA VAL A 159 -17.47 -4.20 1.67
C VAL A 159 -15.97 -4.21 1.37
N ARG A 160 -15.18 -3.92 2.40
CA ARG A 160 -13.73 -4.04 2.38
C ARG A 160 -13.32 -5.29 3.14
N LEU A 161 -12.51 -6.13 2.52
CA LEU A 161 -11.78 -7.20 3.23
C LEU A 161 -10.33 -6.76 3.37
N GLU A 162 -9.73 -6.99 4.52
CA GLU A 162 -8.36 -6.59 4.79
C GLU A 162 -7.60 -7.77 5.39
N ALA A 163 -6.50 -8.17 4.76
CA ALA A 163 -5.61 -9.21 5.26
C ALA A 163 -4.23 -8.62 5.54
N ALA A 164 -3.66 -8.92 6.70
CA ALA A 164 -2.36 -8.41 7.12
C ALA A 164 -1.33 -9.54 7.16
N VAL A 165 -0.15 -9.29 6.58
CA VAL A 165 0.98 -10.22 6.52
C VAL A 165 2.26 -9.55 7.02
N SER A 166 3.18 -10.38 7.51
CA SER A 166 4.52 -9.95 7.94
C SER A 166 5.46 -9.77 6.74
N VAL A 167 6.60 -9.13 6.94
CA VAL A 167 7.61 -8.99 5.86
C VAL A 167 8.44 -10.25 5.70
N GLU A 168 8.60 -11.00 6.79
CA GLU A 168 9.34 -12.26 6.87
C GLU A 168 8.59 -13.40 6.18
N ALA A 169 7.25 -13.37 6.26
CA ALA A 169 6.35 -14.29 5.58
C ALA A 169 5.24 -13.50 4.84
N PRO A 170 5.55 -12.89 3.69
CA PRO A 170 4.63 -12.04 2.94
C PRO A 170 3.73 -12.85 1.99
N ASN A 171 3.24 -14.01 2.43
CA ASN A 171 2.47 -14.94 1.60
C ASN A 171 0.97 -14.77 1.82
N LEU A 172 0.21 -14.78 0.73
CA LEU A 172 -1.23 -14.69 0.74
C LEU A 172 -1.83 -15.56 -0.39
N PRO A 173 -2.93 -16.29 -0.18
CA PRO A 173 -3.64 -16.95 -1.28
C PRO A 173 -4.16 -15.96 -2.33
N SER A 174 -3.89 -16.23 -3.61
CA SER A 174 -4.42 -15.45 -4.72
C SER A 174 -5.93 -15.60 -4.84
N VAL A 175 -6.64 -14.49 -5.13
CA VAL A 175 -8.08 -14.51 -5.42
C VAL A 175 -8.38 -14.48 -6.92
N THR A 176 -7.37 -14.56 -7.79
CA THR A 176 -7.53 -14.50 -9.26
C THR A 176 -8.46 -15.58 -9.83
N ALA A 177 -8.44 -16.79 -9.26
CA ALA A 177 -9.35 -17.86 -9.66
C ALA A 177 -10.82 -17.55 -9.32
N ILE A 178 -11.05 -16.66 -8.34
CA ILE A 178 -12.37 -16.23 -7.88
C ILE A 178 -12.81 -14.98 -8.63
N TYR A 179 -11.92 -13.99 -8.69
CA TYR A 179 -12.09 -12.71 -9.34
C TYR A 179 -10.95 -12.49 -10.34
N PRO A 180 -11.15 -12.78 -11.64
CA PRO A 180 -10.12 -12.57 -12.65
C PRO A 180 -9.64 -11.12 -12.77
N THR A 181 -10.43 -10.15 -12.28
CA THR A 181 -10.03 -8.73 -12.24
C THR A 181 -8.86 -8.46 -11.29
N ALA A 182 -8.58 -9.36 -10.34
CA ALA A 182 -7.51 -9.21 -9.36
C ALA A 182 -6.11 -9.45 -9.93
N ASP A 183 -5.96 -10.05 -11.13
CA ASP A 183 -4.65 -10.44 -11.70
C ASP A 183 -3.64 -9.30 -11.67
N TRP A 184 -3.96 -8.20 -12.36
CA TRP A 184 -3.06 -7.05 -12.43
C TRP A 184 -2.82 -6.36 -11.08
N GLN A 185 -3.81 -6.39 -10.19
CA GLN A 185 -3.76 -5.69 -8.91
C GLN A 185 -2.93 -6.48 -7.88
N GLU A 186 -3.00 -7.81 -7.91
CA GLU A 186 -2.11 -8.68 -7.14
C GLU A 186 -0.66 -8.57 -7.64
N ARG A 187 -0.45 -8.48 -8.96
CA ARG A 187 0.89 -8.21 -9.52
C ARG A 187 1.44 -6.85 -9.13
N GLU A 188 0.61 -5.81 -9.09
CA GLU A 188 1.01 -4.49 -8.61
C GLU A 188 1.41 -4.54 -7.12
N ALA A 189 0.61 -5.21 -6.28
CA ALA A 189 0.93 -5.39 -4.86
C ALA A 189 2.22 -6.19 -4.66
N TYR A 190 2.49 -7.20 -5.49
CA TYR A 190 3.76 -7.92 -5.51
C TYR A 190 4.94 -7.02 -5.90
N ASP A 191 4.82 -6.24 -6.98
CA ASP A 191 5.93 -5.39 -7.45
C ASP A 191 6.24 -4.28 -6.44
N MET A 192 5.20 -3.63 -5.91
CA MET A 192 5.32 -2.43 -5.06
C MET A 192 5.57 -2.73 -3.58
N PHE A 193 5.02 -3.83 -3.04
CA PHE A 193 5.11 -4.20 -1.63
C PHE A 193 5.77 -5.57 -1.39
N GLY A 194 6.02 -6.38 -2.42
CA GLY A 194 6.65 -7.69 -2.28
C GLY A 194 5.77 -8.74 -1.63
N ILE A 195 4.45 -8.62 -1.77
CA ILE A 195 3.48 -9.58 -1.27
C ILE A 195 3.34 -10.69 -2.31
N VAL A 196 3.59 -11.94 -1.89
CA VAL A 196 3.57 -13.12 -2.74
C VAL A 196 2.18 -13.75 -2.71
N PHE A 197 1.53 -13.79 -3.88
CA PHE A 197 0.21 -14.37 -4.05
C PHE A 197 0.29 -15.83 -4.51
N ASP A 198 0.05 -16.76 -3.59
CA ASP A 198 0.11 -18.20 -3.86
C ASP A 198 -1.04 -18.63 -4.77
N GLY A 199 -0.72 -19.33 -5.86
CA GLY A 199 -1.70 -19.76 -6.87
C GLY A 199 -2.01 -18.74 -7.97
N HIS A 200 -1.35 -17.57 -7.98
CA HIS A 200 -1.49 -16.58 -9.06
C HIS A 200 -0.92 -17.12 -10.40
N PRO A 201 -1.62 -16.94 -11.54
CA PRO A 201 -1.22 -17.55 -12.82
C PRO A 201 0.11 -17.03 -13.38
N SER A 202 0.43 -15.76 -13.18
CA SER A 202 1.67 -15.13 -13.68
C SER A 202 2.14 -14.01 -12.75
N LEU A 203 2.68 -14.37 -11.59
CA LEU A 203 3.15 -13.38 -10.62
C LEU A 203 4.53 -12.85 -11.03
N THR A 204 4.52 -11.81 -11.86
CA THR A 204 5.72 -11.11 -12.34
C THR A 204 5.57 -9.61 -12.16
N ARG A 205 6.70 -8.89 -12.10
CA ARG A 205 6.74 -7.43 -12.06
C ARG A 205 5.93 -6.84 -13.22
N ILE A 206 5.40 -5.63 -13.02
CA ILE A 206 4.53 -4.98 -14.01
C ILE A 206 4.80 -3.48 -14.14
N LEU A 207 5.17 -2.81 -13.05
CA LEU A 207 5.45 -1.37 -13.04
C LEU A 207 6.94 -1.08 -13.06
N MET A 208 7.73 -1.86 -12.32
CA MET A 208 9.18 -1.71 -12.26
C MET A 208 9.89 -2.49 -13.37
N PRO A 209 11.06 -2.03 -13.81
CA PRO A 209 11.94 -2.82 -14.68
C PRO A 209 12.24 -4.20 -14.08
N ASP A 210 12.46 -5.19 -14.94
CA ASP A 210 12.69 -6.59 -14.52
C ASP A 210 13.92 -6.76 -13.63
N ASP A 211 14.92 -5.89 -13.79
CA ASP A 211 16.18 -5.86 -13.04
C ASP A 211 16.12 -5.02 -11.76
N TRP A 212 14.95 -4.45 -11.42
CA TRP A 212 14.83 -3.64 -10.22
C TRP A 212 15.02 -4.47 -8.94
N GLU A 213 15.74 -3.93 -7.97
CA GLU A 213 15.92 -4.54 -6.65
C GLU A 213 15.04 -3.85 -5.60
N GLY A 214 14.28 -4.64 -4.84
CA GLY A 214 13.37 -4.15 -3.80
C GLY A 214 11.98 -3.75 -4.28
N HIS A 215 11.26 -3.09 -3.37
CA HIS A 215 9.81 -2.81 -3.42
C HIS A 215 9.53 -1.35 -3.05
N PRO A 216 9.31 -0.46 -4.04
CA PRO A 216 9.35 0.99 -3.83
C PRO A 216 8.31 1.58 -2.86
N GLN A 217 7.14 0.95 -2.67
CA GLN A 217 6.10 1.50 -1.80
C GLN A 217 6.22 1.07 -0.33
N ARG A 218 7.20 0.22 0.01
CA ARG A 218 7.51 -0.06 1.40
C ARG A 218 8.10 1.18 2.08
N LYS A 219 7.75 1.42 3.34
CA LYS A 219 8.16 2.62 4.09
C LYS A 219 9.62 2.57 4.54
N ASP A 220 10.24 1.40 4.55
CA ASP A 220 11.67 1.21 4.77
C ASP A 220 12.48 1.31 3.48
N TYR A 221 11.84 1.37 2.31
CA TYR A 221 12.52 1.57 1.04
C TYR A 221 13.02 3.03 0.96
N PRO A 222 14.32 3.27 0.72
CA PRO A 222 14.83 4.61 0.63
C PRO A 222 14.16 5.31 -0.55
N LEU A 223 13.64 6.53 -0.33
CA LEU A 223 13.18 7.40 -1.42
C LEU A 223 14.40 7.86 -2.20
N GLY A 224 14.90 6.98 -3.06
CA GLY A 224 15.96 7.27 -3.99
C GLY A 224 15.59 8.47 -4.85
N GLY A 225 16.59 9.28 -5.16
CA GLY A 225 16.48 10.32 -6.17
C GLY A 225 17.85 10.47 -6.78
N VAL A 226 17.93 10.41 -8.11
CA VAL A 226 19.10 10.97 -8.80
C VAL A 226 19.01 12.48 -8.59
N PRO A 227 20.08 13.15 -8.10
CA PRO A 227 20.09 14.60 -8.07
C PRO A 227 19.84 15.11 -9.49
N VAL A 228 18.72 15.80 -9.68
CA VAL A 228 18.42 16.39 -10.97
C VAL A 228 19.24 17.66 -11.06
N GLU A 229 20.36 17.57 -11.76
CA GLU A 229 21.14 18.75 -12.15
C GLU A 229 20.36 19.52 -13.22
N TYR A 230 19.75 20.63 -12.81
CA TYR A 230 19.41 21.69 -13.74
C TYR A 230 20.64 22.60 -13.91
N LYS A 231 20.80 23.22 -15.08
CA LYS A 231 21.91 24.16 -15.32
C LYS A 231 21.95 25.24 -14.24
N GLY A 232 22.93 25.16 -13.34
CA GLY A 232 23.12 26.11 -12.23
C GLY A 232 22.25 25.88 -10.99
N ALA A 233 21.52 24.76 -10.89
CA ALA A 233 20.74 24.39 -9.71
C ALA A 233 20.77 22.88 -9.47
N GLU A 234 21.25 22.48 -8.29
CA GLU A 234 21.24 21.10 -7.81
C GLU A 234 20.09 20.92 -6.82
N ILE A 235 19.15 20.02 -7.14
CA ILE A 235 18.04 19.69 -6.24
C ILE A 235 18.39 18.38 -5.56
N GLN A 236 18.70 18.46 -4.27
CA GLN A 236 19.02 17.28 -3.47
C GLN A 236 17.85 16.28 -3.43
N PRO A 237 18.16 14.96 -3.36
CA PRO A 237 17.15 13.91 -3.30
C PRO A 237 16.28 14.05 -2.04
N PRO A 238 15.04 13.53 -2.04
CA PRO A 238 14.11 13.71 -0.91
C PRO A 238 14.68 13.36 0.47
N ASN A 239 15.58 12.37 0.54
CA ASN A 239 16.26 11.96 1.77
C ASN A 239 17.27 13.00 2.30
N GLU A 240 17.79 13.86 1.42
CA GLU A 240 18.81 14.89 1.73
C GLU A 240 18.26 16.31 1.66
N ARG A 241 16.99 16.47 1.24
CA ARG A 241 16.31 17.76 1.32
C ARG A 241 16.22 18.15 2.79
N ARG A 242 16.47 19.44 3.07
CA ARG A 242 16.26 20.05 4.38
C ARG A 242 14.89 19.62 4.93
N SER A 243 14.92 18.70 5.89
CA SER A 243 13.83 18.54 6.83
C SER A 243 13.86 19.79 7.70
N TYR A 244 12.82 20.62 7.59
CA TYR A 244 12.60 21.66 8.59
C TYR A 244 12.22 20.91 9.87
N GLN A 245 13.19 20.78 10.79
CA GLN A 245 12.98 20.31 12.16
C GLN A 245 12.37 21.43 13.01
#